data_AF-A0A6B3G5Q6-F1
#
_entry.id   AF-A0A6B3G5Q6-F1
#
_cell.length_a   1.000
_cell.length_b   1.000
_cell.length_c   1.000
_cell.angle_alpha   90.00
_cell.angle_beta   90.00
_cell.angle_gamma   90.00
#
_symmetry.space_group_name_H-M   'P 1'
#
loop_
_entity.id
_entity.type
_entity.pdbx_description
1 polymer ?
#
loop_
_entity_poly.entity_id
_entity_poly.type
_entity_poly.pdbx_seq_one_letter_code
_entity_poly.pdbx_strand_id
1 'polypeptide(L)'
;DIAGSFKLWQIGGVGGASFERIAQVAPFLAVGFAVCLLSARALNSLALGDELAAGLGERVAVARAVAALGAVLLCGAATAVAGPIGFV
;
A
#
# COMPACT_ATOMS: atom_id res chain seq x y z
N ASP A 1 -10.94 -5.72 -27.54
CA ASP A 1 -11.20 -4.27 -27.49
C ASP A 1 -10.57 -3.69 -26.23
N ILE A 2 -9.67 -2.72 -26.36
CA ILE A 2 -8.96 -2.08 -25.25
C ILE A 2 -9.95 -1.33 -24.36
N ALA A 3 -10.95 -0.68 -24.95
CA ALA A 3 -11.95 0.08 -24.20
C ALA A 3 -12.81 -0.84 -23.30
N GLY A 4 -13.17 -2.03 -23.78
CA GLY A 4 -13.84 -3.06 -22.97
C GLY A 4 -13.00 -3.52 -21.77
N SER A 5 -11.71 -3.79 -21.99
CA SER A 5 -10.81 -4.26 -20.92
C SER A 5 -10.58 -3.18 -19.85
N PHE A 6 -10.42 -1.93 -20.27
CA PHE A 6 -10.29 -0.79 -19.35
C PHE A 6 -11.55 -0.58 -18.50
N LYS A 7 -12.75 -0.66 -19.08
CA LYS A 7 -14.01 -0.58 -18.33
C LYS A 7 -14.14 -1.65 -17.26
N LEU A 8 -13.75 -2.89 -17.57
CA LEU A 8 -13.73 -3.99 -16.59
C LEU A 8 -12.73 -3.72 -15.46
N TRP A 9 -11.55 -3.21 -15.79
CA TRP A 9 -10.56 -2.82 -14.78
C TRP A 9 -11.08 -1.69 -13.88
N GLN A 10 -11.79 -0.68 -14.42
CA GLN A 10 -12.33 0.43 -13.62
C GLN A 10 -13.39 0.02 -12.60
N ILE A 11 -14.11 -1.09 -12.83
CA ILE A 11 -15.10 -1.61 -11.87
C ILE A 11 -14.39 -2.21 -10.64
N GLY A 12 -13.20 -2.77 -10.85
CA GLY A 12 -12.48 -3.52 -9.82
C GLY A 12 -12.98 -4.95 -9.66
N GLY A 13 -12.07 -5.88 -9.38
CA GLY A 13 -12.35 -7.29 -9.18
C GLY A 13 -11.14 -8.19 -9.44
N VAL A 14 -11.18 -9.38 -8.85
CA VAL A 14 -10.09 -10.37 -8.97
C VAL A 14 -10.23 -11.32 -10.16
N GLY A 15 -11.36 -11.29 -10.88
CA GLY A 15 -11.64 -12.21 -11.99
C GLY A 15 -10.69 -12.11 -13.18
N GLY A 16 -9.96 -10.99 -13.31
CA GLY A 16 -8.93 -10.79 -14.34
C GLY A 16 -7.49 -11.08 -13.89
N ALA A 17 -7.28 -11.40 -12.61
CA ALA A 17 -5.95 -11.65 -12.05
C ALA A 17 -5.37 -12.97 -12.57
N SER A 18 -4.07 -12.97 -12.87
CA SER A 18 -3.31 -14.17 -13.25
C SER A 18 -2.03 -14.24 -12.44
N PHE A 19 -1.48 -15.44 -12.23
CA PHE A 19 -0.20 -15.61 -11.53
C PHE A 19 0.94 -14.84 -12.20
N GLU A 20 0.92 -14.69 -13.53
CA GLU A 20 1.89 -13.89 -14.27
C GLU A 20 1.79 -12.40 -13.91
N ARG A 21 0.57 -11.83 -13.86
CA ARG A 21 0.36 -10.43 -13.42
C ARG A 21 0.75 -10.23 -11.97
N ILE A 22 0.47 -11.20 -11.11
CA ILE A 22 0.87 -11.16 -9.69
C ILE A 22 2.39 -11.20 -9.57
N ALA A 23 3.08 -12.06 -10.32
CA ALA A 23 4.53 -12.14 -10.31
C ALA A 23 5.19 -10.83 -10.75
N GLN A 24 4.58 -10.12 -11.71
CA GLN A 24 5.06 -8.80 -12.16
C GLN A 24 4.98 -7.74 -11.05
N VAL A 25 3.96 -7.76 -10.19
CA VAL A 25 3.80 -6.79 -9.09
C VAL A 25 4.36 -7.27 -7.75
N ALA A 26 4.71 -8.56 -7.63
CA ALA A 26 5.25 -9.19 -6.43
C ALA A 26 6.42 -8.43 -5.78
N PRO A 27 7.45 -7.92 -6.49
CA PRO A 27 8.53 -7.18 -5.84
C PRO A 27 8.02 -5.90 -5.16
N PHE A 28 7.04 -5.20 -5.74
CA PHE A 28 6.46 -4.00 -5.14
C PHE A 28 5.62 -4.33 -3.91
N LEU A 29 4.86 -5.44 -3.97
CA LEU A 29 4.13 -5.95 -2.80
C LEU A 29 5.09 -6.32 -1.66
N ALA A 30 6.16 -7.04 -1.97
CA ALA A 30 7.15 -7.45 -0.97
C ALA A 30 7.84 -6.24 -0.31
N VAL A 31 8.26 -5.25 -1.11
CA VAL A 31 8.89 -4.03 -0.60
C VAL A 31 7.90 -3.21 0.23
N GLY A 32 6.70 -2.95 -0.28
CA GLY A 32 5.68 -2.20 0.44
C GLY A 32 5.29 -2.86 1.76
N PHE A 33 5.15 -4.19 1.75
CA PHE A 33 4.86 -4.98 2.95
C PHE A 33 5.98 -4.88 3.98
N ALA A 34 7.24 -5.05 3.56
CA ALA A 34 8.39 -4.91 4.44
C ALA A 34 8.48 -3.50 5.05
N VAL A 35 8.29 -2.45 4.23
CA VAL A 35 8.27 -1.06 4.70
C VAL A 35 7.17 -0.84 5.75
N CYS A 36 5.95 -1.33 5.52
CA CYS A 36 4.86 -1.21 6.49
C CYS A 36 5.17 -1.98 7.78
N LEU A 37 5.71 -3.19 7.70
CA LEU A 37 6.09 -3.97 8.90
C LEU A 37 7.15 -3.25 9.73
N LEU A 38 8.18 -2.71 9.09
CA LEU A 38 9.23 -1.94 9.76
C LEU A 38 8.71 -0.62 10.36
N SER A 39 7.60 -0.10 9.84
CA SER A 39 6.95 1.12 10.34
C SER A 39 6.03 0.88 11.55
N ALA A 40 5.73 -0.37 11.90
CA ALA A 40 4.73 -0.71 12.93
C ALA A 40 5.02 -0.07 14.31
N ARG A 41 6.28 -0.08 14.75
CA ARG A 41 6.67 0.53 16.03
C ARG A 41 6.47 2.05 16.02
N ALA A 42 6.92 2.72 14.97
CA ALA A 42 6.78 4.17 14.86
C ALA A 42 5.29 4.57 14.79
N LEU A 43 4.46 3.80 14.08
CA LEU A 43 3.01 4.01 14.02
C LEU A 43 2.33 3.85 15.39
N ASN A 44 2.76 2.89 16.22
CA ASN A 44 2.25 2.75 17.59
C ASN A 44 2.58 3.98 18.45
N SER A 45 3.80 4.52 18.32
CA SER A 45 4.17 5.78 18.99
C SER A 45 3.32 6.95 18.50
N LEU A 46 3.12 7.07 17.19
CA LEU A 46 2.27 8.12 16.58
C LEU A 46 0.81 8.04 17.03
N ALA A 47 0.30 6.85 17.37
CA ALA A 47 -1.07 6.68 17.88
C ALA A 47 -1.29 7.33 19.26
N LEU A 48 -0.22 7.59 20.02
CA LEU A 48 -0.28 8.32 21.28
C LEU A 48 -0.39 9.85 21.08
N GLY A 49 -0.14 10.33 19.86
CA GLY A 49 -0.09 11.75 19.51
C GLY A 49 1.32 12.20 19.14
N ASP A 50 1.39 13.26 18.33
CA ASP A 50 2.65 13.72 17.72
C ASP A 50 3.66 14.23 18.76
N GLU A 51 3.21 14.94 19.79
CA GLU A 51 4.09 15.45 20.86
C GLU A 51 4.72 14.32 21.67
N LEU A 52 3.92 13.32 22.05
CA LEU A 52 4.41 12.14 22.77
C LEU A 52 5.35 11.31 21.91
N ALA A 53 5.00 11.08 20.64
CA ALA A 53 5.88 10.37 19.70
C ALA A 53 7.23 11.07 19.54
N ALA A 54 7.23 12.40 19.37
CA ALA A 54 8.46 13.18 19.28
C ALA A 54 9.28 13.13 20.58
N GLY A 55 8.63 13.16 21.75
CA GLY A 55 9.28 12.98 23.05
C GLY A 55 9.92 11.60 23.25
N LEU A 56 9.41 10.57 22.57
CA LEU A 56 9.98 9.21 22.53
C LEU A 56 11.10 9.05 21.50
N GLY A 57 11.49 10.14 20.81
CA GLY A 57 12.58 10.16 19.83
C GLY A 57 12.15 9.84 18.40
N GLU A 58 10.84 9.74 18.13
CA GLU A 58 10.35 9.50 16.77
C GLU A 58 10.47 10.74 15.89
N ARG A 59 10.95 10.54 14.67
CA ARG A 59 10.89 11.57 13.63
C ARG A 59 9.53 11.52 12.94
N VAL A 60 8.52 12.14 13.57
CA VAL A 60 7.10 12.06 13.19
C VAL A 60 6.85 12.18 11.68
N ALA A 61 7.40 13.21 11.03
CA ALA A 61 7.21 13.43 9.59
C ALA A 61 7.82 12.30 8.73
N VAL A 62 9.01 11.80 9.10
CA VAL A 62 9.69 10.71 8.40
C VAL A 62 8.93 9.40 8.59
N ALA A 63 8.51 9.10 9.82
CA ALA A 63 7.72 7.91 10.11
C ALA A 63 6.41 7.88 9.29
N ARG A 64 5.69 9.00 9.23
CA ARG A 64 4.49 9.14 8.38
C ARG A 64 4.81 8.97 6.89
N ALA A 65 5.87 9.61 6.40
CA ALA A 65 6.25 9.52 4.99
C ALA A 65 6.64 8.08 4.57
N VAL A 66 7.42 7.37 5.40
CA VAL A 66 7.83 5.99 5.15
C VAL A 66 6.63 5.04 5.19
N ALA A 67 5.76 5.17 6.20
CA ALA A 67 4.54 4.37 6.28
C ALA A 67 3.59 4.63 5.09
N ALA A 68 3.40 5.90 4.72
CA ALA A 68 2.60 6.28 3.57
C ALA A 68 3.17 5.73 2.26
N LEU A 69 4.49 5.78 2.08
CA LEU A 69 5.15 5.19 0.90
C LEU A 69 4.90 3.69 0.80
N GLY A 70 5.04 2.95 1.91
CA GLY A 70 4.71 1.52 1.97
C GLY A 70 3.25 1.24 1.59
N ALA A 71 2.32 2.01 2.16
CA ALA A 71 0.89 1.90 1.85
C ALA A 71 0.59 2.21 0.37
N VAL A 72 1.19 3.25 -0.20
CA VAL A 72 1.03 3.62 -1.61
C VAL A 72 1.55 2.52 -2.54
N LEU A 73 2.69 1.90 -2.22
CA LEU A 73 3.22 0.77 -3.00
C LEU A 73 2.25 -0.42 -2.98
N LEU A 74 1.72 -0.77 -1.81
CA LEU A 74 0.76 -1.87 -1.66
C LEU A 74 -0.54 -1.59 -2.41
N CYS A 75 -1.13 -0.41 -2.21
CA CYS A 75 -2.37 0.00 -2.88
C CYS A 75 -2.19 0.10 -4.40
N GLY A 76 -1.07 0.65 -4.86
CA GLY A 76 -0.75 0.77 -6.28
C GLY A 76 -0.60 -0.58 -6.96
N ALA A 77 0.16 -1.50 -6.34
CA ALA A 77 0.32 -2.86 -6.85
C ALA A 77 -1.01 -3.64 -6.90
N ALA A 78 -1.82 -3.55 -5.84
CA ALA A 78 -3.14 -4.17 -5.81
C ALA A 78 -4.08 -3.59 -6.88
N THR A 79 -4.14 -2.25 -7.00
CA THR A 79 -4.98 -1.56 -7.98
C THR A 79 -4.56 -1.86 -9.41
N ALA A 80 -3.26 -2.00 -9.68
CA ALA A 80 -2.77 -2.35 -11.02
C ALA A 80 -3.32 -3.70 -11.50
N VAL A 81 -3.47 -4.69 -10.61
CA VAL A 81 -3.94 -6.04 -10.96
C VAL A 81 -5.46 -6.16 -10.86
N ALA A 82 -6.04 -5.65 -9.79
CA ALA A 82 -7.44 -5.87 -9.45
C ALA A 82 -8.35 -4.68 -9.75
N GLY A 83 -7.84 -3.57 -10.25
CA GLY A 83 -8.61 -2.33 -10.38
C GLY A 83 -8.89 -1.65 -9.04
N PRO A 84 -9.64 -0.53 -9.03
CA PRO A 84 -9.91 0.21 -7.81
C PRO A 84 -10.93 -0.53 -6.94
N ILE A 85 -10.53 -0.92 -5.73
CA ILE A 85 -11.39 -1.53 -4.72
C ILE A 85 -11.39 -0.61 -3.50
N GLY A 86 -12.53 0.01 -3.21
CA GLY A 86 -12.67 0.96 -2.09
C GLY A 86 -12.95 0.31 -0.74
N PHE A 87 -13.51 -0.91 -0.76
CA PHE A 87 -13.87 -1.68 0.43
C PHE A 87 -13.47 -3.14 0.19
N VAL A 88 -12.66 -3.68 1.09
CA VAL A 88 -12.17 -5.07 1.09
C VAL A 88 -12.90 -5.85 2.17
#